data_AF-A0A484FFK9-F1
#
_entry.id   AF-A0A484FFK9-F1
#
_cell.length_a   1.000
_cell.length_b   1.000
_cell.length_c   1.000
_cell.angle_alpha   90.00
_cell.angle_beta   90.00
_cell.angle_gamma   90.00
#
_symmetry.space_group_name_H-M   'P 1'
#
loop_
_entity.id
_entity.type
_entity.pdbx_description
1 polymer ?
#
loop_
_entity_poly.entity_id
_entity_poly.type
_entity_poly.pdbx_seq_one_letter_code
_entity_poly.pdbx_strand_id
1 'polypeptide(L)'
;MLDFANCLGSWRPDFLVEDGEEGDEIFRITEINARFSFNGFIHEAYGQEVINRSVNAVGSDWVGATDHKTILNGLFGLFDPSRPLYLLKGTEPGIDIHMFADAVRSRYGIGPRIIRPEDLRMLATDDSKTGRRLYCDAKELIPDVQAPRIKAENGEVWEEIRQVGLELHQKELASLDPEMLHQVALRCFNDMRTILLVHDKRMLGIIREEVPRLMERRVLTPEQGAVLNKGIVETIIPGSQAMHDLIGDSATAPHLRHGYILKPIRSGKGDGIVFGDDIENDEWISRLRDLASPRLVAGVSCVVQRRIVPREYDLLLKASVGAVKYPLVGTYHVTNGILLGLGTDKTASHVELPRLNPNMKFNQVIAALATTAVAIDWLPTVPLHARQITSGAKYECHEDCGYAILGADQDGYCTNSTWTDLFDGCLECANEFNIWQYYGDGVTEAAEPCDLDATPAAANSTTNATASTGASATDTTASPTSSGTAEASDEASGAGLNKPTTLVLGAAMLAAVQFL
;
A
#
# COMPACT_ATOMS: atom_id res chain seq x y z
N MET A 1 11.76 -4.75 28.38
CA MET A 1 11.24 -3.53 27.73
C MET A 1 12.30 -3.15 26.72
N LEU A 2 11.94 -3.12 25.44
CA LEU A 2 12.86 -2.69 24.39
C LEU A 2 13.11 -1.19 24.56
N ASP A 3 14.32 -0.75 24.28
CA ASP A 3 14.61 0.68 24.16
C ASP A 3 13.86 1.22 22.93
N PHE A 4 13.20 2.37 23.05
CA PHE A 4 12.38 2.93 21.97
C PHE A 4 13.17 3.09 20.68
N ALA A 5 14.44 3.49 20.78
CA ALA A 5 15.34 3.64 19.64
C ALA A 5 15.50 2.34 18.82
N ASN A 6 15.24 1.19 19.44
CA ASN A 6 15.40 -0.14 18.86
C ASN A 6 14.06 -0.86 18.58
N CYS A 7 12.92 -0.18 18.77
CA CYS A 7 11.60 -0.79 18.54
C CYS A 7 10.59 0.19 17.92
N LEU A 8 11.05 1.18 17.15
CA LEU A 8 10.17 2.15 16.49
C LEU A 8 9.17 1.45 15.55
N GLY A 9 9.54 0.32 14.97
CA GLY A 9 8.70 -0.42 14.04
C GLY A 9 8.88 0.02 12.60
N SER A 10 7.84 -0.15 11.79
CA SER A 10 7.78 0.24 10.39
C SER A 10 6.72 1.31 10.13
N TRP A 11 6.99 2.14 9.11
CA TRP A 11 6.02 3.06 8.54
C TRP A 11 6.36 3.34 7.08
N ARG A 12 5.33 3.77 6.34
CA ARG A 12 5.37 4.06 4.92
C ARG A 12 4.78 5.44 4.64
N PRO A 13 5.61 6.48 4.48
CA PRO A 13 5.14 7.77 4.04
C PRO A 13 4.79 7.77 2.56
N ASP A 14 3.65 8.37 2.23
CA ASP A 14 3.20 8.52 0.86
C ASP A 14 3.42 9.98 0.46
N PHE A 15 3.88 10.20 -0.77
CA PHE A 15 4.22 11.51 -1.31
C PHE A 15 3.65 11.73 -2.71
N LEU A 16 3.44 13.00 -3.02
CA LEU A 16 3.18 13.50 -4.37
C LEU A 16 4.36 14.34 -4.83
N VAL A 17 4.51 14.46 -6.14
CA VAL A 17 5.53 15.31 -6.77
C VAL A 17 4.83 16.50 -7.41
N GLU A 18 5.25 17.72 -7.09
CA GLU A 18 4.80 18.95 -7.77
C GLU A 18 5.96 19.59 -8.53
N ASP A 19 5.64 20.40 -9.53
CA ASP A 19 6.65 21.17 -10.28
C ASP A 19 7.16 22.35 -9.45
N GLY A 20 8.48 22.47 -9.36
CA GLY A 20 9.15 23.66 -8.84
C GLY A 20 9.26 24.78 -9.86
N GLU A 21 9.77 25.94 -9.42
CA GLU A 21 9.84 27.15 -10.25
C GLU A 21 10.72 26.96 -11.50
N GLU A 22 11.73 26.09 -11.43
CA GLU A 22 12.65 25.78 -12.53
C GLU A 22 12.24 24.50 -13.28
N GLY A 23 11.05 23.95 -12.99
CA GLY A 23 10.58 22.67 -13.52
C GLY A 23 11.22 21.45 -12.85
N ASP A 24 11.87 21.64 -11.70
CA ASP A 24 12.41 20.60 -10.84
C ASP A 24 11.30 19.83 -10.09
N GLU A 25 11.57 18.58 -9.76
CA GLU A 25 10.62 17.72 -9.04
C GLU A 25 10.67 18.01 -7.53
N ILE A 26 9.55 18.46 -6.95
CA ILE A 26 9.42 18.70 -5.52
C ILE A 26 8.56 17.62 -4.88
N PHE A 27 9.21 16.75 -4.11
CA PHE A 27 8.57 15.68 -3.36
C PHE A 27 7.93 16.21 -2.07
N ARG A 28 6.66 15.90 -1.87
CA ARG A 28 5.87 16.32 -0.71
C ARG A 28 5.20 15.12 -0.05
N ILE A 29 5.60 14.81 1.17
CA ILE A 29 4.92 13.83 2.01
C ILE A 29 3.51 14.36 2.31
N THR A 30 2.51 13.56 1.94
CA THR A 30 1.08 13.89 2.10
C THR A 30 0.40 13.13 3.22
N GLU A 31 0.95 11.98 3.60
CA GLU A 31 0.54 11.18 4.76
C GLU A 31 1.65 10.22 5.19
N ILE A 32 1.51 9.66 6.40
CA ILE A 32 2.37 8.59 6.91
C ILE A 32 1.51 7.39 7.32
N ASN A 33 1.71 6.26 6.66
CA ASN A 33 1.04 5.01 6.98
C ASN A 33 1.87 4.22 7.98
N ALA A 34 1.43 4.20 9.24
CA ALA A 34 2.13 3.49 10.32
C ALA A 34 1.21 2.55 11.11
N ARG A 35 -0.05 2.44 10.69
CA ARG A 35 -1.10 1.65 11.35
C ARG A 35 -0.84 0.15 11.26
N PHE A 36 -0.45 -0.32 10.09
CA PHE A 36 -0.27 -1.74 9.77
C PHE A 36 1.18 -1.97 9.37
N SER A 37 1.91 -2.74 10.15
CA SER A 37 3.37 -2.86 10.05
C SER A 37 3.88 -3.37 8.70
N PHE A 38 3.09 -4.18 8.01
CA PHE A 38 3.54 -4.82 6.77
C PHE A 38 2.99 -4.17 5.51
N ASN A 39 2.06 -3.22 5.65
CA ASN A 39 1.30 -2.71 4.51
C ASN A 39 2.20 -2.10 3.43
N GLY A 40 2.18 -2.70 2.24
CA GLY A 40 2.95 -2.29 1.06
C GLY A 40 4.39 -2.78 1.04
N PHE A 41 4.95 -3.26 2.16
CA PHE A 41 6.37 -3.64 2.21
C PHE A 41 6.68 -4.92 1.41
N ILE A 42 5.86 -5.97 1.55
CA ILE A 42 6.15 -7.24 0.89
C ILE A 42 5.79 -7.15 -0.59
N HIS A 43 4.71 -6.43 -0.91
CA HIS A 43 4.37 -6.11 -2.29
C HIS A 43 5.49 -5.33 -2.98
N GLU A 44 6.01 -4.29 -2.33
CA GLU A 44 7.12 -3.49 -2.86
C GLU A 44 8.39 -4.31 -3.04
N ALA A 45 8.73 -5.18 -2.09
CA ALA A 45 9.91 -6.05 -2.20
C ALA A 45 9.85 -6.92 -3.47
N TYR A 46 8.74 -7.63 -3.70
CA TYR A 46 8.62 -8.45 -4.91
C TYR A 46 8.54 -7.60 -6.18
N GLY A 47 7.89 -6.43 -6.14
CA GLY A 47 7.90 -5.48 -7.25
C GLY A 47 9.31 -5.07 -7.65
N GLN A 48 10.13 -4.67 -6.68
CA GLN A 48 11.54 -4.31 -6.89
C GLN A 48 12.39 -5.48 -7.38
N GLU A 49 12.12 -6.71 -6.93
CA GLU A 49 12.84 -7.87 -7.43
C GLU A 49 12.65 -8.03 -8.94
N VAL A 50 11.40 -7.90 -9.41
CA VAL A 50 11.09 -8.03 -10.84
C VAL A 50 11.65 -6.85 -11.64
N ILE A 51 11.54 -5.62 -11.13
CA ILE A 51 12.12 -4.42 -11.77
C ILE A 51 13.62 -4.59 -11.92
N ASN A 52 14.32 -4.90 -10.82
CA ASN A 52 15.78 -5.06 -10.82
C ASN A 52 16.23 -6.15 -11.79
N ARG A 53 15.52 -7.28 -11.86
CA ARG A 53 15.81 -8.32 -12.86
C ARG A 53 15.59 -7.82 -14.29
N SER A 54 14.51 -7.08 -14.53
CA SER A 54 14.14 -6.59 -15.86
C SER A 54 15.14 -5.55 -16.38
N VAL A 55 15.50 -4.55 -15.57
CA VAL A 55 16.46 -3.50 -15.97
C VAL A 55 17.87 -4.06 -16.21
N ASN A 56 18.27 -5.06 -15.42
CA ASN A 56 19.53 -5.78 -15.62
C ASN A 56 19.51 -6.62 -16.91
N ALA A 57 18.39 -7.28 -17.21
CA ALA A 57 18.26 -8.12 -18.41
C ALA A 57 18.37 -7.32 -19.72
N VAL A 58 17.88 -6.09 -19.73
CA VAL A 58 17.97 -5.19 -20.90
C VAL A 58 19.32 -4.47 -21.02
N GLY A 59 20.24 -4.65 -20.07
CA GLY A 59 21.58 -4.08 -20.11
C GLY A 59 21.61 -2.56 -20.09
N SER A 60 20.65 -1.94 -19.40
CA SER A 60 20.51 -0.48 -19.33
C SER A 60 21.19 0.14 -18.11
N ASP A 61 21.43 1.46 -18.14
CA ASP A 61 21.93 2.21 -16.97
C ASP A 61 20.85 2.44 -15.88
N TRP A 62 19.63 1.94 -16.10
CA TRP A 62 18.54 2.04 -15.13
C TRP A 62 18.73 1.05 -13.99
N VAL A 63 18.39 1.49 -12.78
CA VAL A 63 18.37 0.66 -11.58
C VAL A 63 16.99 0.74 -10.95
N GLY A 64 16.57 -0.34 -10.26
CA GLY A 64 15.39 -0.28 -9.41
C GLY A 64 15.60 0.74 -8.28
N ALA A 65 14.51 1.23 -7.72
CA ALA A 65 14.58 2.27 -6.68
C ALA A 65 15.17 1.77 -5.35
N THR A 66 15.18 0.44 -5.15
CA THR A 66 15.93 -0.21 -4.08
C THR A 66 16.17 -1.69 -4.40
N ASP A 67 17.05 -2.34 -3.64
CA ASP A 67 17.15 -3.80 -3.63
C ASP A 67 16.03 -4.39 -2.78
N HIS A 68 15.24 -5.31 -3.35
CA HIS A 68 14.19 -6.05 -2.66
C HIS A 68 14.65 -6.66 -1.33
N LYS A 69 15.90 -7.13 -1.25
CA LYS A 69 16.45 -7.71 -0.02
C LYS A 69 16.60 -6.67 1.08
N THR A 70 16.83 -5.41 0.75
CA THR A 70 16.91 -4.32 1.74
C THR A 70 15.57 -4.18 2.46
N ILE A 71 14.46 -4.21 1.72
CA ILE A 71 13.11 -4.14 2.30
C ILE A 71 12.83 -5.36 3.19
N LEU A 72 13.05 -6.57 2.66
CA LEU A 72 12.82 -7.81 3.42
C LEU A 72 13.69 -7.89 4.67
N ASN A 73 14.98 -7.57 4.58
CA ASN A 73 15.89 -7.59 5.72
C ASN A 73 15.50 -6.53 6.77
N GLY A 74 15.02 -5.35 6.35
CA GLY A 74 14.49 -4.34 7.26
C GLY A 74 13.31 -4.88 8.07
N LEU A 75 12.34 -5.52 7.41
CA LEU A 75 11.21 -6.16 8.09
C LEU A 75 11.63 -7.31 9.01
N PHE A 76 12.55 -8.17 8.55
CA PHE A 76 13.06 -9.26 9.37
C PHE A 76 13.86 -8.76 10.57
N GLY A 77 14.42 -7.55 10.50
CA GLY A 77 15.09 -6.90 11.62
C GLY A 77 14.16 -6.41 12.73
N LEU A 78 12.83 -6.44 12.54
CA LEU A 78 11.87 -6.00 13.55
C LEU A 78 11.67 -7.03 14.68
N PHE A 79 11.97 -8.31 14.46
CA PHE A 79 11.68 -9.38 15.43
C PHE A 79 12.90 -10.28 15.66
N ASP A 80 12.86 -11.05 16.75
CA ASP A 80 13.90 -12.02 17.10
C ASP A 80 13.53 -13.40 16.52
N PRO A 81 14.24 -13.91 15.49
CA PRO A 81 13.92 -15.20 14.88
C PRO A 81 14.23 -16.39 15.80
N SER A 82 14.94 -16.21 16.92
CA SER A 82 15.14 -17.29 17.90
C SER A 82 13.91 -17.56 18.78
N ARG A 83 12.84 -16.76 18.61
CA ARG A 83 11.63 -16.83 19.41
C ARG A 83 10.39 -17.07 18.54
N PRO A 84 9.34 -17.70 19.09
CA PRO A 84 8.04 -17.78 18.44
C PRO A 84 7.53 -16.40 17.99
N LEU A 85 6.97 -16.32 16.79
CA LEU A 85 6.41 -15.11 16.21
C LEU A 85 4.89 -15.21 16.13
N TYR A 86 4.21 -14.23 16.74
CA TYR A 86 2.76 -14.11 16.69
C TYR A 86 2.37 -12.88 15.90
N LEU A 87 1.29 -12.99 15.12
CA LEU A 87 0.72 -11.90 14.32
C LEU A 87 -0.72 -11.72 14.77
N LEU A 88 -0.99 -10.65 15.53
CA LEU A 88 -2.32 -10.33 16.03
C LEU A 88 -3.08 -9.56 14.96
N LYS A 89 -4.06 -10.23 14.34
CA LYS A 89 -4.80 -9.75 13.19
C LYS A 89 -6.28 -9.61 13.53
N GLY A 90 -6.87 -8.51 13.09
CA GLY A 90 -8.29 -8.21 13.24
C GLY A 90 -9.03 -8.37 11.92
N THR A 91 -9.84 -7.36 11.60
CA THR A 91 -10.78 -7.36 10.48
C THR A 91 -10.20 -6.87 9.14
N GLU A 92 -9.05 -6.20 9.12
CA GLU A 92 -8.41 -5.80 7.86
C GLU A 92 -8.09 -7.06 7.04
N PRO A 93 -8.42 -7.15 5.74
CA PRO A 93 -8.11 -8.33 4.93
C PRO A 93 -6.60 -8.62 4.87
N GLY A 94 -5.79 -7.59 4.59
CA GLY A 94 -4.33 -7.58 4.72
C GLY A 94 -3.62 -8.66 3.90
N ILE A 95 -3.13 -8.33 2.70
CA ILE A 95 -2.38 -9.30 1.88
C ILE A 95 -0.94 -9.48 2.41
N ASP A 96 -0.25 -8.38 2.70
CA ASP A 96 1.17 -8.39 3.08
C ASP A 96 1.46 -9.15 4.38
N ILE A 97 0.55 -9.18 5.36
CA ILE A 97 0.75 -9.95 6.60
C ILE A 97 0.86 -11.45 6.32
N HIS A 98 0.09 -11.96 5.35
CA HIS A 98 0.13 -13.36 4.94
C HIS A 98 1.38 -13.67 4.11
N MET A 99 1.75 -12.75 3.20
CA MET A 99 2.98 -12.88 2.42
C MET A 99 4.23 -12.78 3.32
N PHE A 100 4.20 -11.91 4.34
CA PHE A 100 5.24 -11.82 5.35
C PHE A 100 5.35 -13.13 6.15
N ALA A 101 4.23 -13.72 6.55
CA ALA A 101 4.24 -15.00 7.26
C ALA A 101 4.91 -16.11 6.43
N ASP A 102 4.64 -16.15 5.12
CA ASP A 102 5.30 -17.09 4.21
C ASP A 102 6.80 -16.76 4.02
N ALA A 103 7.15 -15.49 3.87
CA ALA A 103 8.54 -15.05 3.74
C ALA A 103 9.38 -15.42 4.99
N VAL A 104 8.81 -15.30 6.19
CA VAL A 104 9.44 -15.73 7.45
C VAL A 104 9.63 -17.24 7.48
N ARG A 105 8.62 -18.02 7.07
CA ARG A 105 8.72 -19.49 6.98
C ARG A 105 9.81 -19.91 6.01
N SER A 106 9.83 -19.32 4.83
CA SER A 106 10.81 -19.62 3.78
C SER A 106 12.24 -19.28 4.22
N ARG A 107 12.43 -18.16 4.94
CA ARG A 107 13.77 -17.71 5.35
C ARG A 107 14.30 -18.40 6.60
N TYR A 108 13.45 -18.60 7.62
CA TYR A 108 13.89 -19.04 8.94
C TYR A 108 13.35 -20.42 9.35
N GLY A 109 12.47 -21.03 8.56
CA GLY A 109 11.76 -22.26 8.96
C GLY A 109 10.76 -22.04 10.09
N ILE A 110 10.50 -20.79 10.49
CA ILE A 110 9.57 -20.44 11.56
C ILE A 110 8.19 -20.27 10.94
N GLY A 111 7.18 -20.98 11.44
CA GLY A 111 5.78 -20.71 11.07
C GLY A 111 5.17 -19.64 11.99
N PRO A 112 4.97 -18.38 11.55
CA PRO A 112 4.35 -17.38 12.39
C PRO A 112 2.88 -17.76 12.65
N ARG A 113 2.42 -17.54 13.87
CA ARG A 113 1.05 -17.86 14.27
C ARG A 113 0.18 -16.62 14.15
N ILE A 114 -0.80 -16.66 13.26
CA ILE A 114 -1.81 -15.62 13.16
C ILE A 114 -2.86 -15.89 14.24
N ILE A 115 -3.06 -14.92 15.13
CA ILE A 115 -3.98 -14.99 16.26
C ILE A 115 -4.96 -13.81 16.21
N ARG A 116 -6.12 -13.97 16.83
CA ARG A 116 -7.13 -12.92 16.94
C ARG A 116 -7.22 -12.35 18.36
N PRO A 117 -7.82 -11.16 18.56
CA PRO A 117 -8.05 -10.60 19.89
C PRO A 117 -8.70 -11.57 20.88
N GLU A 118 -9.67 -12.38 20.44
CA GLU A 118 -10.36 -13.37 21.26
C GLU A 118 -9.48 -14.55 21.72
N ASP A 119 -8.33 -14.77 21.07
CA ASP A 119 -7.39 -15.81 21.46
C ASP A 119 -6.46 -15.35 22.59
N LEU A 120 -6.40 -14.05 22.90
CA LEU A 120 -5.51 -13.51 23.92
C LEU A 120 -5.92 -13.98 25.32
N ARG A 121 -4.90 -14.31 26.13
CA ARG A 121 -5.01 -14.73 27.52
C ARG A 121 -3.94 -14.04 28.34
N MET A 122 -4.17 -13.87 29.63
CA MET A 122 -3.24 -13.18 30.52
C MET A 122 -3.24 -13.84 31.88
N LEU A 123 -2.06 -13.96 32.49
CA LEU A 123 -1.88 -14.52 33.83
C LEU A 123 -1.05 -13.56 34.68
N ALA A 124 -1.45 -13.38 35.95
CA ALA A 124 -0.64 -12.69 36.94
C ALA A 124 0.54 -13.57 37.38
N THR A 125 1.72 -12.98 37.50
CA THR A 125 2.97 -13.68 37.82
C THR A 125 3.91 -12.78 38.60
N ASP A 126 4.44 -13.27 39.72
CA ASP A 126 5.36 -12.50 40.58
C ASP A 126 6.76 -12.32 39.96
N ASP A 127 7.11 -13.11 38.94
CA ASP A 127 8.42 -13.12 38.30
C ASP A 127 8.51 -12.23 37.03
N SER A 128 7.40 -11.62 36.62
CA SER A 128 7.36 -10.70 35.49
C SER A 128 7.60 -9.27 35.96
N LYS A 129 8.37 -8.49 35.19
CA LYS A 129 8.57 -7.06 35.45
C LYS A 129 7.27 -6.25 35.49
N THR A 130 6.20 -6.76 34.86
CA THR A 130 4.89 -6.12 34.81
C THR A 130 3.87 -6.79 35.74
N GLY A 131 4.29 -7.80 36.51
CA GLY A 131 3.41 -8.64 37.30
C GLY A 131 2.49 -9.55 36.47
N ARG A 132 2.63 -9.57 35.14
CA ARG A 132 1.77 -10.33 34.23
C ARG A 132 2.53 -10.89 33.01
N ARG A 133 2.01 -11.98 32.45
CA ARG A 133 2.46 -12.59 31.20
C ARG A 133 1.30 -12.67 30.20
N LEU A 134 1.64 -12.50 28.91
CA LEU A 134 0.70 -12.57 27.80
C LEU A 134 0.77 -13.94 27.15
N TYR A 135 -0.38 -14.50 26.82
CA TYR A 135 -0.51 -15.80 26.18
C TYR A 135 -1.54 -15.75 25.05
N CYS A 136 -1.57 -16.79 24.22
CA CYS A 136 -2.73 -17.12 23.40
C CYS A 136 -3.22 -18.54 23.69
N ASP A 137 -4.51 -18.78 23.41
CA ASP A 137 -5.08 -20.12 23.34
C ASP A 137 -4.48 -20.91 22.17
N ALA A 138 -3.76 -21.98 22.50
CA ALA A 138 -3.10 -22.88 21.56
C ALA A 138 -4.09 -23.89 20.96
N LYS A 139 -5.16 -23.40 20.32
CA LYS A 139 -6.22 -24.24 19.70
C LYS A 139 -5.66 -25.36 18.82
N GLU A 140 -4.63 -25.05 18.04
CA GLU A 140 -3.81 -26.03 17.30
C GLU A 140 -2.35 -25.91 17.73
N LEU A 141 -1.73 -27.05 18.04
CA LEU A 141 -0.32 -27.13 18.42
C LEU A 141 0.53 -27.19 17.15
N ILE A 142 1.37 -26.17 16.93
CA ILE A 142 2.37 -26.22 15.86
C ILE A 142 3.59 -27.00 16.41
N PRO A 143 4.01 -28.11 15.76
CA PRO A 143 5.07 -28.98 16.27
C PRO A 143 6.42 -28.28 16.50
N ASP A 144 6.73 -27.27 15.68
CA ASP A 144 8.06 -26.67 15.60
C ASP A 144 8.26 -25.43 16.50
N VAL A 145 7.25 -25.05 17.28
CA VAL A 145 7.30 -23.86 18.12
C VAL A 145 7.72 -24.23 19.55
N GLN A 146 8.96 -23.90 19.94
CA GLN A 146 9.45 -24.00 21.33
C GLN A 146 8.89 -22.88 22.24
N ALA A 147 7.60 -22.57 22.12
CA ALA A 147 6.94 -21.63 23.01
C ALA A 147 6.76 -22.27 24.40
N PRO A 148 7.08 -21.57 25.50
CA PRO A 148 6.65 -21.99 26.83
C PRO A 148 5.13 -22.14 26.86
N ARG A 149 4.68 -23.31 27.32
CA ARG A 149 3.27 -23.67 27.40
C ARG A 149 2.86 -23.87 28.84
N ILE A 150 1.63 -23.47 29.15
CA ILE A 150 0.97 -23.79 30.43
C ILE A 150 -0.40 -24.40 30.16
N LYS A 151 -0.84 -25.28 31.04
CA LYS A 151 -2.22 -25.77 31.03
C LYS A 151 -3.03 -24.96 32.03
N ALA A 152 -4.00 -24.20 31.54
CA ALA A 152 -4.87 -23.39 32.38
C ALA A 152 -5.90 -24.27 33.12
N GLU A 153 -6.47 -23.73 34.20
CA GLU A 153 -7.46 -24.43 35.04
C GLU A 153 -8.73 -24.81 34.27
N ASN A 154 -9.09 -24.02 33.26
CA ASN A 154 -10.20 -24.28 32.34
C ASN A 154 -9.89 -25.39 31.31
N GLY A 155 -8.68 -25.97 31.34
CA GLY A 155 -8.23 -27.03 30.45
C GLY A 155 -7.59 -26.55 29.15
N GLU A 156 -7.63 -25.25 28.84
CA GLU A 156 -6.95 -24.67 27.69
C GLU A 156 -5.41 -24.84 27.80
N VAL A 157 -4.74 -24.99 26.67
CA VAL A 157 -3.28 -24.95 26.59
C VAL A 157 -2.90 -23.57 26.10
N TRP A 158 -2.13 -22.83 26.89
CA TRP A 158 -1.74 -21.47 26.57
C TRP A 158 -0.28 -21.40 26.17
N GLU A 159 -0.01 -20.72 25.07
CA GLU A 159 1.34 -20.46 24.55
C GLU A 159 1.77 -19.03 24.88
N GLU A 160 2.94 -18.86 25.48
CA GLU A 160 3.44 -17.54 25.89
C GLU A 160 3.79 -16.68 24.66
N ILE A 161 3.25 -15.45 24.64
CA ILE A 161 3.57 -14.43 23.64
C ILE A 161 4.69 -13.55 24.20
N ARG A 162 5.82 -13.54 23.51
CA ARG A 162 6.99 -12.70 23.85
C ARG A 162 7.28 -11.59 22.85
N GLN A 163 6.76 -11.72 21.64
CA GLN A 163 6.81 -10.72 20.59
C GLN A 163 5.56 -10.86 19.71
N VAL A 164 5.04 -9.75 19.20
CA VAL A 164 3.82 -9.76 18.38
C VAL A 164 3.85 -8.67 17.32
N GLY A 165 3.44 -8.99 16.09
CA GLY A 165 3.15 -8.03 15.04
C GLY A 165 1.66 -7.70 15.02
N LEU A 166 1.29 -6.46 14.67
CA LEU A 166 -0.10 -6.01 14.75
C LEU A 166 -0.66 -5.65 13.37
N GLU A 167 -1.88 -6.11 13.12
CA GLU A 167 -2.75 -5.63 12.05
C GLU A 167 -4.17 -5.48 12.62
N LEU A 168 -4.34 -4.41 13.40
CA LEU A 168 -5.58 -4.06 14.07
C LEU A 168 -6.00 -2.62 13.74
N HIS A 169 -7.27 -2.43 13.44
CA HIS A 169 -7.88 -1.12 13.38
C HIS A 169 -7.86 -0.45 14.77
N GLN A 170 -7.81 0.88 14.83
CA GLN A 170 -7.79 1.60 16.12
C GLN A 170 -9.02 1.31 16.99
N LYS A 171 -10.18 1.02 16.38
CA LYS A 171 -11.38 0.58 17.10
C LYS A 171 -11.17 -0.77 17.80
N GLU A 172 -10.41 -1.68 17.19
CA GLU A 172 -10.11 -2.99 17.74
C GLU A 172 -9.08 -2.87 18.87
N LEU A 173 -8.04 -2.04 18.69
CA LEU A 173 -7.12 -1.67 19.77
C LEU A 173 -7.85 -1.06 20.98
N ALA A 174 -8.80 -0.15 20.75
CA ALA A 174 -9.60 0.48 21.79
C ALA A 174 -10.61 -0.46 22.46
N SER A 175 -10.97 -1.57 21.80
CA SER A 175 -11.87 -2.58 22.35
C SER A 175 -11.19 -3.60 23.27
N LEU A 176 -9.85 -3.67 23.23
CA LEU A 176 -9.09 -4.50 24.16
C LEU A 176 -9.22 -3.94 25.58
N ASP A 177 -9.28 -4.85 26.56
CA ASP A 177 -9.12 -4.50 27.97
C ASP A 177 -7.82 -3.68 28.16
N PRO A 178 -7.82 -2.58 28.94
CA PRO A 178 -6.65 -1.71 29.08
C PRO A 178 -5.38 -2.44 29.52
N GLU A 179 -5.51 -3.45 30.38
CA GLU A 179 -4.36 -4.23 30.84
C GLU A 179 -3.88 -5.19 29.75
N MET A 180 -4.80 -5.81 29.00
CA MET A 180 -4.45 -6.61 27.82
C MET A 180 -3.69 -5.76 26.79
N LEU A 181 -4.22 -4.57 26.46
CA LEU A 181 -3.57 -3.64 25.54
C LEU A 181 -2.18 -3.25 26.03
N HIS A 182 -2.02 -3.03 27.34
CA HIS A 182 -0.71 -2.75 27.94
C HIS A 182 0.27 -3.92 27.71
N GLN A 183 -0.15 -5.16 27.95
CA GLN A 183 0.70 -6.33 27.75
C GLN A 183 1.04 -6.58 26.27
N VAL A 184 0.11 -6.31 25.35
CA VAL A 184 0.35 -6.34 23.89
C VAL A 184 1.36 -5.26 23.51
N ALA A 185 1.17 -4.02 23.97
CA ALA A 185 2.05 -2.89 23.66
C ALA A 185 3.51 -3.14 24.07
N LEU A 186 3.74 -3.82 25.19
CA LEU A 186 5.09 -4.14 25.69
C LEU A 186 5.84 -5.20 24.88
N ARG A 187 5.14 -5.96 24.03
CA ARG A 187 5.66 -7.06 23.21
C ARG A 187 5.56 -6.77 21.72
N CYS A 188 4.84 -5.72 21.34
CA CYS A 188 4.73 -5.31 19.96
C CYS A 188 6.08 -4.81 19.45
N PHE A 189 6.53 -5.32 18.31
CA PHE A 189 7.74 -4.78 17.66
C PHE A 189 7.47 -3.51 16.84
N ASN A 190 6.21 -3.10 16.72
CA ASN A 190 5.81 -1.81 16.18
C ASN A 190 5.27 -0.94 17.31
N ASP A 191 6.07 0.00 17.80
CA ASP A 191 5.71 0.79 18.99
C ASP A 191 4.32 1.43 18.86
N MET A 192 3.54 1.42 19.94
CA MET A 192 2.20 2.02 19.93
C MET A 192 2.21 3.52 19.60
N ARG A 193 3.30 4.24 19.92
CA ARG A 193 3.47 5.64 19.49
C ARG A 193 3.59 5.76 17.98
N THR A 194 4.22 4.81 17.30
CA THR A 194 4.26 4.76 15.84
C THR A 194 2.86 4.51 15.28
N ILE A 195 2.15 3.50 15.80
CA ILE A 195 0.79 3.15 15.35
C ILE A 195 -0.23 4.27 15.57
N LEU A 196 -0.14 4.96 16.72
CA LEU A 196 -1.17 5.91 17.17
C LEU A 196 -0.83 7.36 16.85
N LEU A 197 0.45 7.77 16.91
CA LEU A 197 0.85 9.17 16.76
C LEU A 197 1.42 9.42 15.37
N VAL A 198 2.35 8.59 14.88
CA VAL A 198 3.01 8.81 13.58
C VAL A 198 2.00 8.67 12.43
N HIS A 199 1.01 7.79 12.55
CA HIS A 199 -0.06 7.63 11.57
C HIS A 199 -1.10 8.77 11.58
N ASP A 200 -1.20 9.55 12.67
CA ASP A 200 -2.25 10.58 12.80
C ASP A 200 -1.99 11.72 11.80
N LYS A 201 -2.98 12.06 10.97
CA LYS A 201 -2.80 13.09 9.93
C LYS A 201 -2.42 14.47 10.48
N ARG A 202 -2.74 14.77 11.74
CA ARG A 202 -2.29 16.02 12.39
C ARG A 202 -0.79 16.06 12.57
N MET A 203 -0.12 14.90 12.60
CA MET A 203 1.33 14.82 12.81
C MET A 203 2.12 15.61 11.76
N LEU A 204 1.64 15.68 10.51
CA LEU A 204 2.31 16.50 9.50
C LEU A 204 2.30 17.99 9.85
N GLY A 205 1.16 18.50 10.36
CA GLY A 205 1.05 19.87 10.83
C GLY A 205 1.87 20.13 12.10
N ILE A 206 1.76 19.21 13.07
CA ILE A 206 2.50 19.28 14.34
C ILE A 206 4.01 19.29 14.10
N ILE A 207 4.53 18.43 13.20
CA ILE A 207 5.96 18.42 12.88
C ILE A 207 6.41 19.79 12.38
N ARG A 208 5.67 20.39 11.43
CA ARG A 208 6.01 21.71 10.87
C ARG A 208 5.97 22.81 11.93
N GLU A 209 4.94 22.83 12.78
CA GLU A 209 4.82 23.81 13.88
C GLU A 209 5.96 23.65 14.91
N GLU A 210 6.43 22.43 15.15
CA GLU A 210 7.49 22.15 16.12
C GLU A 210 8.92 22.30 15.57
N VAL A 211 9.12 22.39 14.25
CA VAL A 211 10.47 22.54 13.63
C VAL A 211 11.31 23.65 14.30
N PRO A 212 10.80 24.90 14.50
CA PRO A 212 11.56 25.97 15.16
C PRO A 212 12.05 25.57 16.56
N ARG A 213 11.18 24.96 17.37
CA ARG A 213 11.50 24.54 18.74
C ARG A 213 12.46 23.35 18.76
N LEU A 214 12.32 22.42 17.83
CA LEU A 214 13.24 21.28 17.69
C LEU A 214 14.65 21.74 17.28
N MET A 215 14.77 22.78 16.45
CA MET A 215 16.05 23.41 16.14
C MET A 215 16.65 24.14 17.36
N GLU A 216 15.84 24.91 18.09
CA GLU A 216 16.29 25.57 19.33
C GLU A 216 16.83 24.57 20.36
N ARG A 217 16.17 23.42 20.49
CA ARG A 217 16.59 22.31 21.36
C ARG A 217 17.73 21.46 20.79
N ARG A 218 18.23 21.78 19.59
CA ARG A 218 19.29 21.03 18.88
C ARG A 218 18.94 19.56 18.63
N VAL A 219 17.65 19.25 18.53
CA VAL A 219 17.17 17.95 18.04
C VAL A 219 17.31 17.89 16.53
N LEU A 220 17.08 19.02 15.86
CA LEU A 220 17.29 19.19 14.42
C LEU A 220 18.38 20.22 14.15
N THR A 221 19.17 19.99 13.11
CA THR A 221 20.01 21.00 12.49
C THR A 221 19.15 21.96 11.65
N PRO A 222 19.63 23.19 11.35
CA PRO A 222 18.95 24.10 10.43
C PRO A 222 18.66 23.46 9.07
N GLU A 223 19.58 22.66 8.54
CA GLU A 223 19.45 21.97 7.26
C GLU A 223 18.33 20.92 7.33
N GLN A 224 18.27 20.12 8.40
CA GLN A 224 17.18 19.15 8.60
C GLN A 224 15.82 19.85 8.77
N GLY A 225 15.78 20.99 9.47
CA GLY A 225 14.56 21.80 9.60
C GLY A 225 14.07 22.32 8.24
N ALA A 226 14.98 22.80 7.40
CA ALA A 226 14.66 23.24 6.04
C ALA A 226 14.14 22.08 5.17
N VAL A 227 14.77 20.91 5.26
CA VAL A 227 14.31 19.69 4.55
C VAL A 227 12.91 19.29 4.99
N LEU A 228 12.58 19.32 6.29
CA LEU A 228 11.22 19.01 6.76
C LEU A 228 10.19 20.03 6.28
N ASN A 229 10.51 21.32 6.34
CA ASN A 229 9.61 22.39 5.90
C ASN A 229 9.34 22.34 4.39
N LYS A 230 10.34 21.92 3.59
CA LYS A 230 10.18 21.69 2.14
C LYS A 230 9.54 20.33 1.83
N GLY A 231 9.85 19.29 2.58
CA GLY A 231 9.44 17.91 2.26
C GLY A 231 8.05 17.53 2.76
N ILE A 232 7.47 18.23 3.73
CA ILE A 232 6.14 17.94 4.27
C ILE A 232 5.14 18.96 3.75
N VAL A 233 3.99 18.48 3.24
CA VAL A 233 2.92 19.34 2.77
C VAL A 233 2.32 20.17 3.91
N GLU A 234 1.94 21.40 3.60
CA GLU A 234 1.34 22.30 4.59
C GLU A 234 0.02 21.74 5.10
N THR A 235 -0.07 21.54 6.41
CA THR A 235 -1.23 20.92 7.06
C THR A 235 -1.61 21.76 8.27
N ILE A 236 -2.78 22.39 8.22
CA ILE A 236 -3.35 23.20 9.29
C ILE A 236 -4.14 22.27 10.22
N ILE A 237 -3.81 22.33 11.52
CA ILE A 237 -4.44 21.49 12.54
C ILE A 237 -5.65 22.22 13.19
N PRO A 238 -6.69 21.49 13.62
CA PRO A 238 -7.82 22.08 14.33
C PRO A 238 -7.41 22.88 15.57
N GLY A 239 -7.99 24.06 15.74
CA GLY A 239 -7.71 24.99 16.84
C GLY A 239 -6.36 25.73 16.78
N SER A 240 -5.59 25.58 15.70
CA SER A 240 -4.37 26.38 15.49
C SER A 240 -4.68 27.83 15.13
N GLN A 241 -3.70 28.72 15.30
CA GLN A 241 -3.82 30.11 14.83
C GLN A 241 -4.05 30.16 13.30
N ALA A 242 -3.34 29.34 12.54
CA ALA A 242 -3.51 29.23 11.09
C ALA A 242 -4.94 28.81 10.68
N MET A 243 -5.63 28.01 11.51
CA MET A 243 -7.05 27.69 11.27
C MET A 243 -7.94 28.93 11.45
N HIS A 244 -7.71 29.72 12.50
CA HIS A 244 -8.47 30.96 12.73
C HIS A 244 -8.22 32.00 11.63
N ASP A 245 -6.99 32.11 11.17
CA ASP A 245 -6.62 33.00 10.06
C ASP A 245 -7.32 32.57 8.77
N LEU A 246 -7.27 31.27 8.43
CA LEU A 246 -7.94 30.73 7.25
C LEU A 246 -9.48 30.92 7.29
N ILE A 247 -10.11 30.81 8.46
CA ILE A 247 -11.54 31.11 8.63
C ILE A 247 -11.84 32.57 8.30
N GLY A 248 -11.00 33.50 8.79
CA GLY A 248 -11.12 34.93 8.51
C GLY A 248 -10.93 35.25 7.03
N ASP A 249 -9.87 34.71 6.44
CA ASP A 249 -9.51 34.96 5.04
C ASP A 249 -10.58 34.38 4.08
N SER A 250 -11.10 33.19 4.37
CA SER A 250 -12.14 32.55 3.55
C SER A 250 -13.45 33.35 3.49
N ALA A 251 -13.72 34.23 4.47
CA ALA A 251 -14.87 35.12 4.45
C ALA A 251 -14.74 36.26 3.42
N THR A 252 -13.51 36.63 3.05
CA THR A 252 -13.24 37.73 2.11
C THR A 252 -12.70 37.27 0.77
N ALA A 253 -12.17 36.05 0.70
CA ALA A 253 -11.60 35.46 -0.51
C ALA A 253 -12.12 34.03 -0.75
N PRO A 254 -13.34 33.87 -1.30
CA PRO A 254 -13.95 32.55 -1.51
C PRO A 254 -13.13 31.57 -2.35
N HIS A 255 -12.28 32.07 -3.25
CA HIS A 255 -11.44 31.27 -4.12
C HIS A 255 -10.28 30.56 -3.39
N LEU A 256 -9.96 30.96 -2.15
CA LEU A 256 -8.89 30.34 -1.36
C LEU A 256 -9.13 28.85 -1.14
N ARG A 257 -10.40 28.43 -1.01
CA ARG A 257 -10.77 27.03 -0.78
C ARG A 257 -10.19 26.08 -1.83
N HIS A 258 -10.03 26.55 -3.07
CA HIS A 258 -9.50 25.73 -4.17
C HIS A 258 -8.05 25.28 -3.97
N GLY A 259 -7.31 25.98 -3.11
CA GLY A 259 -5.95 25.64 -2.72
C GLY A 259 -5.87 24.59 -1.62
N TYR A 260 -6.99 24.03 -1.14
CA TYR A 260 -7.02 23.15 0.03
C TYR A 260 -7.90 21.92 -0.14
N ILE A 261 -7.63 20.93 0.71
CA ILE A 261 -8.44 19.73 0.90
C ILE A 261 -8.70 19.51 2.40
N LEU A 262 -9.85 18.94 2.73
CA LEU A 262 -10.18 18.44 4.07
C LEU A 262 -9.86 16.95 4.14
N LYS A 263 -9.02 16.54 5.08
CA LYS A 263 -8.65 15.13 5.29
C LYS A 263 -9.09 14.66 6.68
N PRO A 264 -10.03 13.71 6.80
CA PRO A 264 -10.43 13.18 8.11
C PRO A 264 -9.24 12.56 8.85
N ILE A 265 -9.11 12.87 10.14
CA ILE A 265 -7.89 12.55 10.91
C ILE A 265 -7.62 11.04 10.99
N ARG A 266 -8.68 10.23 11.08
CA ARG A 266 -8.60 8.79 11.37
C ARG A 266 -9.00 7.87 10.21
N SER A 267 -9.36 8.43 9.06
CA SER A 267 -9.67 7.62 7.86
C SER A 267 -8.39 7.07 7.21
N GLY A 268 -8.52 6.05 6.38
CA GLY A 268 -7.44 5.54 5.52
C GLY A 268 -7.92 5.45 4.08
N LYS A 269 -7.02 5.08 3.15
CA LYS A 269 -7.35 4.80 1.74
C LYS A 269 -8.09 5.95 1.01
N GLY A 270 -7.88 7.20 1.44
CA GLY A 270 -8.53 8.38 0.83
C GLY A 270 -10.00 8.60 1.25
N ASP A 271 -10.54 7.77 2.15
CA ASP A 271 -11.95 7.86 2.57
C ASP A 271 -12.27 9.21 3.26
N GLY A 272 -13.34 9.84 2.79
CA GLY A 272 -13.88 11.10 3.28
C GLY A 272 -13.04 12.35 2.99
N ILE A 273 -12.08 12.29 2.05
CA ILE A 273 -11.37 13.50 1.60
C ILE A 273 -12.34 14.38 0.81
N VAL A 274 -12.35 15.68 1.11
CA VAL A 274 -13.17 16.68 0.40
C VAL A 274 -12.23 17.71 -0.20
N PHE A 275 -12.32 17.95 -1.51
CA PHE A 275 -11.59 19.06 -2.13
C PHE A 275 -12.38 20.34 -1.96
N GLY A 276 -11.69 21.47 -1.73
CA GLY A 276 -12.38 22.76 -1.63
C GLY A 276 -13.08 23.17 -2.93
N ASP A 277 -12.66 22.63 -4.07
CA ASP A 277 -13.33 22.80 -5.38
C ASP A 277 -14.70 22.12 -5.44
N ASP A 278 -14.88 21.04 -4.69
CA ASP A 278 -16.08 20.20 -4.75
C ASP A 278 -17.23 20.73 -3.87
N ILE A 279 -16.98 21.80 -3.10
CA ILE A 279 -17.95 22.37 -2.16
C ILE A 279 -18.06 23.89 -2.31
N GLU A 280 -19.27 24.36 -2.00
CA GLU A 280 -19.57 25.79 -2.00
C GLU A 280 -18.90 26.51 -0.84
N ASN A 281 -18.66 27.82 -1.02
CA ASN A 281 -17.92 28.61 -0.03
C ASN A 281 -18.58 28.64 1.35
N ASP A 282 -19.91 28.66 1.41
CA ASP A 282 -20.64 28.66 2.68
C ASP A 282 -20.46 27.34 3.43
N GLU A 283 -20.46 26.21 2.70
CA GLU A 283 -20.14 24.90 3.28
C GLU A 283 -18.67 24.87 3.74
N TRP A 284 -17.73 25.33 2.91
CA TRP A 284 -16.32 25.42 3.27
C TRP A 284 -16.11 26.18 4.59
N ILE A 285 -16.67 27.39 4.71
CA ILE A 285 -16.57 28.19 5.93
C ILE A 285 -17.23 27.47 7.12
N SER A 286 -18.38 26.81 6.91
CA SER A 286 -19.03 26.03 7.97
C SER A 286 -18.12 24.91 8.48
N ARG A 287 -17.52 24.13 7.57
CA ARG A 287 -16.57 23.05 7.89
C ARG A 287 -15.37 23.60 8.64
N LEU A 288 -14.78 24.72 8.21
CA LEU A 288 -13.65 25.33 8.91
C LEU A 288 -14.01 25.79 10.33
N ARG A 289 -15.20 26.37 10.54
CA ARG A 289 -15.66 26.78 11.87
C ARG A 289 -15.78 25.60 12.83
N ASP A 290 -16.18 24.42 12.34
CA ASP A 290 -16.20 23.21 13.16
C ASP A 290 -14.79 22.79 13.61
N LEU A 291 -13.75 23.19 12.88
CA LEU A 291 -12.33 22.93 13.19
C LEU A 291 -11.67 24.06 13.99
N ALA A 292 -12.40 25.11 14.37
CA ALA A 292 -11.87 26.17 15.24
C ALA A 292 -11.50 25.66 16.65
N SER A 293 -11.95 24.46 17.03
CA SER A 293 -11.60 23.80 18.28
C SER A 293 -10.67 22.62 18.04
N PRO A 294 -9.68 22.36 18.92
CA PRO A 294 -8.86 21.15 18.85
C PRO A 294 -9.62 19.88 19.30
N ARG A 295 -10.88 20.01 19.74
CA ARG A 295 -11.67 18.89 20.24
C ARG A 295 -12.01 17.91 19.11
N LEU A 296 -11.70 16.63 19.33
CA LEU A 296 -12.02 15.57 18.37
C LEU A 296 -13.50 15.21 18.43
N VAL A 297 -14.16 15.29 17.29
CA VAL A 297 -15.55 14.93 17.02
C VAL A 297 -15.57 13.97 15.84
N ALA A 298 -16.12 12.77 16.03
CA ALA A 298 -16.19 11.75 14.99
C ALA A 298 -16.99 12.27 13.78
N GLY A 299 -16.51 12.00 12.57
CA GLY A 299 -17.14 12.46 11.33
C GLY A 299 -16.97 13.95 11.02
N VAL A 300 -16.41 14.74 11.93
CA VAL A 300 -16.21 16.19 11.77
C VAL A 300 -14.72 16.55 11.77
N SER A 301 -13.93 15.95 12.65
CA SER A 301 -12.52 16.34 12.80
C SER A 301 -11.66 15.88 11.62
N CYS A 302 -11.22 16.86 10.84
CA CYS A 302 -10.26 16.74 9.76
C CYS A 302 -9.08 17.70 9.97
N VAL A 303 -8.02 17.52 9.19
CA VAL A 303 -7.01 18.56 8.95
C VAL A 303 -7.33 19.27 7.65
N VAL A 304 -6.93 20.53 7.55
CA VAL A 304 -6.95 21.26 6.27
C VAL A 304 -5.54 21.16 5.70
N GLN A 305 -5.38 20.54 4.54
CA GLN A 305 -4.07 20.36 3.90
C GLN A 305 -4.04 21.17 2.61
N ARG A 306 -2.89 21.80 2.32
CA ARG A 306 -2.67 22.44 1.01
C ARG A 306 -2.83 21.39 -0.09
N ARG A 307 -3.62 21.73 -1.10
CA ARG A 307 -3.75 20.91 -2.29
C ARG A 307 -2.44 20.92 -3.06
N ILE A 308 -2.00 19.73 -3.46
CA ILE A 308 -0.87 19.55 -4.36
C ILE A 308 -1.43 19.39 -5.77
N VAL A 309 -0.87 20.13 -6.73
CA VAL A 309 -1.08 19.88 -8.15
C VAL A 309 0.05 18.95 -8.58
N PRO A 310 -0.22 17.65 -8.78
CA PRO A 310 0.83 16.70 -9.04
C PRO A 310 1.38 16.88 -10.46
N ARG A 311 2.69 16.67 -10.62
CA ARG A 311 3.35 16.52 -11.91
C ARG A 311 2.81 15.26 -12.60
N GLU A 312 2.49 15.40 -13.88
CA GLU A 312 2.06 14.29 -14.72
C GLU A 312 3.25 13.64 -15.42
N TYR A 313 3.23 12.32 -15.48
CA TYR A 313 4.22 11.50 -16.17
C TYR A 313 3.56 10.74 -17.31
N ASP A 314 4.30 10.52 -18.39
CA ASP A 314 3.89 9.60 -19.43
C ASP A 314 4.02 8.16 -18.91
N LEU A 315 2.90 7.53 -18.57
CA LEU A 315 2.83 6.18 -18.01
C LEU A 315 2.19 5.21 -19.00
N LEU A 316 2.79 4.03 -19.16
CA LEU A 316 2.23 2.95 -19.97
C LEU A 316 1.34 2.07 -19.09
N LEU A 317 0.03 2.36 -19.04
CA LEU A 317 -0.91 1.59 -18.21
C LEU A 317 -1.37 0.30 -18.89
N LYS A 318 -1.57 0.33 -20.21
CA LYS A 318 -1.86 -0.83 -21.04
C LYS A 318 -1.08 -0.72 -22.35
N ALA A 319 -0.54 -1.84 -22.83
CA ALA A 319 0.19 -1.88 -24.11
C ALA A 319 -0.70 -1.43 -25.28
N SER A 320 -2.01 -1.70 -25.23
CA SER A 320 -2.99 -1.31 -26.24
C SER A 320 -3.33 0.19 -26.26
N VAL A 321 -3.23 0.86 -25.11
CA VAL A 321 -3.57 2.28 -24.95
C VAL A 321 -2.37 3.19 -25.26
N GLY A 322 -1.16 2.67 -25.11
CA GLY A 322 0.06 3.46 -25.22
C GLY A 322 0.30 4.32 -23.97
N ALA A 323 1.17 5.32 -24.10
CA ALA A 323 1.53 6.20 -22.99
C ALA A 323 0.41 7.22 -22.73
N VAL A 324 0.02 7.36 -21.46
CA VAL A 324 -0.99 8.30 -20.97
C VAL A 324 -0.43 9.14 -19.84
N LYS A 325 -0.83 10.40 -19.78
CA LYS A 325 -0.38 11.32 -18.73
C LYS A 325 -1.14 11.07 -17.44
N TYR A 326 -0.43 10.72 -16.38
CA TYR A 326 -1.00 10.48 -15.07
C TYR A 326 -0.07 10.97 -13.95
N PRO A 327 -0.62 11.45 -12.82
CA PRO A 327 0.17 11.73 -11.64
C PRO A 327 0.66 10.42 -11.00
N LEU A 328 1.88 10.48 -10.46
CA LEU A 328 2.48 9.38 -9.72
C LEU A 328 2.29 9.59 -8.22
N VAL A 329 1.74 8.59 -7.54
CA VAL A 329 1.75 8.52 -6.07
C VAL A 329 2.91 7.63 -5.66
N GLY A 330 3.92 8.23 -5.04
CA GLY A 330 5.09 7.52 -4.54
C GLY A 330 4.98 7.22 -3.06
N THR A 331 5.72 6.23 -2.61
CA THR A 331 5.86 5.87 -1.20
C THR A 331 7.32 5.64 -0.87
N TYR A 332 7.68 5.67 0.41
CA TYR A 332 8.96 5.11 0.83
C TYR A 332 8.80 4.30 2.10
N HIS A 333 9.68 3.33 2.28
CA HIS A 333 9.57 2.34 3.33
C HIS A 333 10.64 2.55 4.38
N VAL A 334 10.25 2.53 5.67
CA VAL A 334 11.15 2.75 6.80
C VAL A 334 10.96 1.66 7.84
N THR A 335 12.07 1.18 8.41
CA THR A 335 12.06 0.37 9.64
C THR A 335 13.06 0.93 10.63
N ASN A 336 12.66 1.09 11.89
CA ASN A 336 13.50 1.62 12.96
C ASN A 336 14.23 2.93 12.58
N GLY A 337 13.53 3.81 11.84
CA GLY A 337 14.08 5.09 11.37
C GLY A 337 15.05 4.99 10.20
N ILE A 338 15.28 3.79 9.64
CA ILE A 338 16.17 3.55 8.50
C ILE A 338 15.35 3.43 7.22
N LEU A 339 15.67 4.27 6.23
CA LEU A 339 15.09 4.19 4.89
C LEU A 339 15.50 2.87 4.21
N LEU A 340 14.52 2.14 3.71
CA LEU A 340 14.71 0.87 3.00
C LEU A 340 14.60 1.02 1.47
N GLY A 341 13.93 2.07 1.00
CA GLY A 341 13.76 2.33 -0.42
C GLY A 341 12.49 3.10 -0.74
N LEU A 342 12.41 3.56 -1.98
CA LEU A 342 11.20 4.14 -2.56
C LEU A 342 10.36 3.04 -3.18
N GLY A 343 9.04 3.22 -3.13
CA GLY A 343 8.06 2.43 -3.86
C GLY A 343 7.07 3.33 -4.60
N THR A 344 6.20 2.71 -5.40
CA THR A 344 5.20 3.41 -6.20
C THR A 344 3.86 2.70 -6.09
N ASP A 345 2.91 3.34 -5.41
CA ASP A 345 1.66 2.70 -4.97
C ASP A 345 0.55 2.75 -6.03
N LYS A 346 0.34 3.92 -6.68
CA LYS A 346 -0.87 4.18 -7.49
C LYS A 346 -0.70 5.24 -8.58
N THR A 347 -1.54 5.13 -9.61
CA THR A 347 -1.95 6.24 -10.50
C THR A 347 -3.35 6.71 -10.10
N ALA A 348 -3.57 8.02 -9.95
CA ALA A 348 -4.90 8.54 -9.60
C ALA A 348 -5.83 8.49 -10.83
N SER A 349 -6.75 7.53 -10.90
CA SER A 349 -7.65 7.33 -12.06
C SER A 349 -8.96 8.11 -12.02
N HIS A 350 -9.08 9.17 -11.23
CA HIS A 350 -10.29 10.00 -11.18
C HIS A 350 -9.96 11.49 -11.09
N VAL A 351 -9.52 12.07 -12.21
CA VAL A 351 -9.65 13.51 -12.45
C VAL A 351 -9.99 13.67 -13.93
N GLU A 352 -11.27 13.88 -14.26
CA GLU A 352 -11.63 14.39 -15.58
C GLU A 352 -11.13 15.83 -15.70
N LEU A 353 -10.20 16.09 -16.62
CA LEU A 353 -9.84 17.43 -17.04
C LEU A 353 -9.79 17.55 -18.57
N PRO A 354 -10.09 18.74 -19.11
CA PRO A 354 -10.57 18.92 -20.47
C PRO A 354 -9.45 18.76 -21.49
N ARG A 355 -9.81 18.12 -22.62
CA ARG A 355 -8.96 17.92 -23.80
C ARG A 355 -8.28 19.22 -24.24
N LEU A 356 -6.94 19.25 -24.26
CA LEU A 356 -6.20 20.30 -24.95
C LEU A 356 -5.07 19.77 -25.86
N ASN A 357 -5.28 20.13 -27.13
CA ASN A 357 -4.43 20.34 -28.32
C ASN A 357 -3.03 19.67 -28.43
N PRO A 358 -2.75 18.91 -29.52
CA PRO A 358 -1.48 18.25 -29.76
C PRO A 358 -0.55 19.16 -30.56
N ASN A 359 0.50 19.72 -29.94
CA ASN A 359 1.73 20.12 -30.64
C ASN A 359 2.80 20.56 -29.63
N MET A 360 3.70 19.65 -29.23
CA MET A 360 5.10 19.98 -28.92
C MET A 360 5.95 18.70 -28.83
N LYS A 361 7.18 18.78 -29.36
CA LYS A 361 8.11 17.66 -29.54
C LYS A 361 9.19 17.61 -28.45
N PHE A 362 9.42 16.37 -27.99
CA PHE A 362 10.68 15.67 -27.71
C PHE A 362 11.37 15.71 -26.32
N ASN A 363 11.35 14.50 -25.74
CA ASN A 363 12.37 13.75 -24.98
C ASN A 363 12.59 14.00 -23.49
N GLN A 364 11.70 13.41 -22.68
CA GLN A 364 12.08 12.45 -21.62
C GLN A 364 10.96 11.38 -21.54
N VAL A 365 11.23 10.15 -22.00
CA VAL A 365 10.30 9.03 -21.83
C VAL A 365 10.72 8.29 -20.56
N ILE A 366 9.91 8.35 -19.50
CA ILE A 366 9.99 7.35 -18.43
C ILE A 366 9.28 6.12 -18.97
N ALA A 367 10.05 5.17 -19.49
CA ALA A 367 9.50 3.88 -19.86
C ALA A 367 9.26 3.08 -18.57
N ALA A 368 8.06 3.14 -18.01
CA ALA A 368 7.57 2.08 -17.15
C ALA A 368 7.47 0.81 -18.01
N LEU A 369 8.51 0.00 -18.01
CA LEU A 369 8.53 -1.26 -18.75
C LEU A 369 7.48 -2.19 -18.14
N ALA A 370 6.37 -2.40 -18.85
CA ALA A 370 5.43 -3.49 -18.62
C ALA A 370 6.05 -4.85 -19.02
N THR A 371 7.24 -5.18 -18.52
CA THR A 371 7.97 -6.43 -18.86
C THR A 371 8.05 -7.42 -17.70
N THR A 372 7.05 -7.43 -16.81
CA THR A 372 6.98 -8.43 -15.73
C THR A 372 6.31 -9.73 -16.19
N ALA A 373 5.53 -9.72 -17.28
CA ALA A 373 4.71 -10.86 -17.71
C ALA A 373 5.52 -12.11 -18.10
N VAL A 374 6.80 -11.97 -18.48
CA VAL A 374 7.63 -13.10 -18.98
C VAL A 374 8.57 -13.67 -17.90
N ALA A 375 8.80 -12.96 -16.79
CA ALA A 375 9.80 -13.34 -15.78
C ALA A 375 9.19 -13.97 -14.50
N ILE A 376 7.86 -14.05 -14.41
CA ILE A 376 7.12 -14.51 -13.23
C ILE A 376 6.84 -16.02 -13.23
N ASP A 377 7.07 -16.71 -14.36
CA ASP A 377 6.95 -18.17 -14.52
C ASP A 377 7.89 -19.02 -13.61
N TRP A 378 8.71 -18.39 -12.75
CA TRP A 378 9.83 -19.04 -12.04
C TRP A 378 9.88 -18.89 -10.51
N LEU A 379 8.84 -18.38 -9.83
CA LEU A 379 8.83 -18.22 -8.36
C LEU A 379 7.85 -19.19 -7.66
N PRO A 380 8.29 -20.34 -7.11
CA PRO A 380 7.40 -21.42 -6.67
C PRO A 380 6.63 -21.19 -5.36
N THR A 381 6.80 -20.06 -4.66
CA THR A 381 6.51 -19.96 -3.22
C THR A 381 5.21 -19.26 -2.83
N VAL A 382 4.40 -18.75 -3.77
CA VAL A 382 3.07 -18.20 -3.45
C VAL A 382 2.11 -18.59 -4.58
N PRO A 383 0.84 -18.99 -4.31
CA PRO A 383 -0.13 -19.27 -5.38
C PRO A 383 -0.64 -17.99 -6.04
N LEU A 384 0.25 -17.05 -6.34
CA LEU A 384 0.02 -15.99 -7.34
C LEU A 384 -0.16 -16.61 -8.74
N HIS A 385 0.42 -17.79 -8.98
CA HIS A 385 0.25 -18.59 -10.21
C HIS A 385 -1.23 -18.85 -10.58
N ALA A 386 -2.13 -18.96 -9.61
CA ALA A 386 -3.55 -19.20 -9.88
C ALA A 386 -4.32 -17.94 -10.32
N ARG A 387 -3.73 -16.74 -10.11
CA ARG A 387 -4.31 -15.42 -10.38
C ARG A 387 -3.52 -14.61 -11.42
N GLN A 388 -2.47 -15.20 -12.01
CA GLN A 388 -1.54 -14.56 -12.95
C GLN A 388 -1.34 -15.42 -14.20
N ILE A 389 -2.41 -16.02 -14.74
CA ILE A 389 -2.40 -16.27 -16.18
C ILE A 389 -2.32 -14.87 -16.77
N THR A 390 -1.22 -14.46 -17.40
CA THR A 390 -1.01 -13.08 -17.90
C THR A 390 -1.38 -12.93 -19.38
N SER A 391 -1.91 -14.00 -19.98
CA SER A 391 -2.48 -14.02 -21.33
C SER A 391 -3.30 -15.30 -21.54
N GLY A 392 -4.31 -15.24 -22.41
CA GLY A 392 -5.21 -16.35 -22.72
C GLY A 392 -6.57 -16.25 -22.06
N ALA A 393 -7.50 -17.10 -22.49
CA ALA A 393 -8.93 -16.95 -22.24
C ALA A 393 -9.31 -16.79 -20.74
N LYS A 394 -8.60 -17.45 -19.82
CA LYS A 394 -8.86 -17.29 -18.38
C LYS A 394 -8.45 -15.91 -17.84
N TYR A 395 -7.36 -15.33 -18.36
CA TYR A 395 -6.94 -13.98 -17.99
C TYR A 395 -7.89 -12.93 -18.52
N GLU A 396 -8.24 -13.03 -19.80
CA GLU A 396 -9.24 -12.17 -20.45
C GLU A 396 -10.55 -12.21 -19.67
N CYS A 397 -10.96 -13.40 -19.20
CA CYS A 397 -12.11 -13.55 -18.33
C CYS A 397 -11.99 -12.80 -16.98
N HIS A 398 -10.82 -12.88 -16.32
CA HIS A 398 -10.56 -12.11 -15.10
C HIS A 398 -10.55 -10.59 -15.36
N GLU A 399 -10.05 -10.18 -16.52
CA GLU A 399 -10.00 -8.80 -16.97
C GLU A 399 -11.41 -8.24 -17.21
N ASP A 400 -12.22 -8.95 -17.99
CA ASP A 400 -13.59 -8.58 -18.34
C ASP A 400 -14.45 -8.45 -17.07
N CYS A 401 -14.39 -9.44 -16.18
CA CYS A 401 -15.13 -9.39 -14.90
C CYS A 401 -14.65 -8.26 -13.99
N GLY A 402 -13.34 -8.00 -13.92
CA GLY A 402 -12.81 -6.91 -13.11
C GLY A 402 -13.22 -5.53 -13.65
N TYR A 403 -13.15 -5.32 -14.96
CA TYR A 403 -13.50 -4.04 -15.57
C TYR A 403 -15.01 -3.81 -15.72
N ALA A 404 -15.83 -4.87 -15.79
CA ALA A 404 -17.28 -4.74 -15.69
C ALA A 404 -17.70 -4.11 -14.35
N ILE A 405 -17.05 -4.49 -13.25
CA ILE A 405 -17.29 -3.89 -11.92
C ILE A 405 -16.82 -2.44 -11.90
N LEU A 406 -15.57 -2.19 -12.30
CA LEU A 406 -14.99 -0.84 -12.22
C LEU A 406 -15.64 0.17 -13.18
N GLY A 407 -16.10 -0.30 -14.34
CA GLY A 407 -16.75 0.57 -15.32
C GLY A 407 -18.16 1.00 -14.91
N ALA A 408 -18.77 0.32 -13.94
CA ALA A 408 -20.09 0.66 -13.39
C ALA A 408 -20.07 1.93 -12.53
N ASP A 409 -18.89 2.42 -12.15
CA ASP A 409 -18.72 3.69 -11.42
C ASP A 409 -18.85 4.93 -12.33
N GLN A 410 -18.98 4.77 -13.65
CA GLN A 410 -19.08 5.88 -14.60
C GLN A 410 -20.53 6.30 -14.87
N ASP A 411 -20.84 7.59 -14.88
CA ASP A 411 -22.19 8.05 -15.23
C ASP A 411 -22.62 7.60 -16.64
N GLY A 412 -23.79 6.98 -16.74
CA GLY A 412 -24.37 6.52 -18.01
C GLY A 412 -23.76 5.23 -18.59
N TYR A 413 -22.97 4.49 -17.79
CA TYR A 413 -22.29 3.26 -18.20
C TYR A 413 -23.20 2.19 -18.83
N CYS A 414 -24.47 2.12 -18.43
CA CYS A 414 -25.46 1.18 -19.00
C CYS A 414 -25.64 1.28 -20.52
N THR A 415 -25.25 2.40 -21.14
CA THR A 415 -25.33 2.62 -22.60
C THR A 415 -23.96 2.65 -23.28
N ASN A 416 -22.88 2.43 -22.52
CA ASN A 416 -21.53 2.40 -23.04
C ASN A 416 -21.22 1.02 -23.60
N SER A 417 -21.10 0.92 -24.92
CA SER A 417 -20.80 -0.34 -25.61
C SER A 417 -19.53 -1.02 -25.10
N THR A 418 -18.52 -0.24 -24.70
CA THR A 418 -17.27 -0.80 -24.15
C THR A 418 -17.51 -1.50 -22.82
N TRP A 419 -18.38 -0.94 -21.97
CA TRP A 419 -18.74 -1.56 -20.70
C TRP A 419 -19.62 -2.79 -20.92
N THR A 420 -20.60 -2.71 -21.83
CA THR A 420 -21.45 -3.86 -22.18
C THR A 420 -20.63 -5.02 -22.72
N ASP A 421 -19.62 -4.76 -23.57
CA ASP A 421 -18.72 -5.79 -24.09
C ASP A 421 -17.92 -6.49 -22.96
N LEU A 422 -17.46 -5.74 -21.96
CA LEU A 422 -16.74 -6.28 -20.79
C LEU A 422 -17.67 -7.07 -19.85
N PHE A 423 -18.90 -6.58 -19.65
CA PHE A 423 -19.92 -7.25 -18.85
C PHE A 423 -20.32 -8.60 -19.47
N ASP A 424 -20.63 -8.60 -20.77
CA ASP A 424 -21.00 -9.81 -21.51
C ASP A 424 -19.81 -10.79 -21.57
N GLY A 425 -18.60 -10.30 -21.83
CA GLY A 425 -17.37 -11.10 -21.82
C GLY A 425 -17.16 -11.84 -20.50
N CYS A 426 -17.41 -11.17 -19.36
CA CYS A 426 -17.36 -11.81 -18.05
C CYS A 426 -18.38 -12.95 -17.92
N LEU A 427 -19.64 -12.70 -18.29
CA LEU A 427 -20.71 -13.71 -18.16
C LEU A 427 -20.47 -14.92 -19.05
N GLU A 428 -19.86 -14.75 -20.22
CA GLU A 428 -19.55 -15.85 -21.14
C GLU A 428 -18.57 -16.87 -20.55
N CYS A 429 -17.58 -16.42 -19.77
CA CYS A 429 -16.44 -17.24 -19.38
C CYS A 429 -16.34 -17.54 -17.87
N ALA A 430 -17.05 -16.80 -17.00
CA ALA A 430 -16.79 -16.83 -15.56
C ALA A 430 -16.96 -18.21 -14.91
N ASN A 431 -17.93 -19.00 -15.39
CA ASN A 431 -18.13 -20.37 -14.91
C ASN A 431 -17.15 -21.37 -15.55
N GLU A 432 -16.77 -21.18 -16.81
CA GLU A 432 -15.79 -22.03 -17.50
C GLU A 432 -14.48 -22.08 -16.73
N PHE A 433 -14.02 -20.92 -16.27
CA PHE A 433 -12.77 -20.80 -15.52
C PHE A 433 -12.92 -20.90 -14.00
N ASN A 434 -14.14 -21.14 -13.51
CA ASN A 434 -14.50 -21.21 -12.10
C ASN A 434 -14.08 -19.95 -11.30
N ILE A 435 -14.29 -18.77 -11.89
CA ILE A 435 -13.93 -17.48 -11.30
C ILE A 435 -15.15 -16.69 -10.80
N TRP A 436 -16.38 -17.11 -11.15
CA TRP A 436 -17.61 -16.45 -10.69
C TRP A 436 -17.68 -16.29 -9.17
N GLN A 437 -17.15 -17.26 -8.41
CA GLN A 437 -17.04 -17.19 -6.95
C GLN A 437 -16.26 -15.96 -6.41
N TYR A 438 -15.48 -15.27 -7.26
CA TYR A 438 -14.69 -14.10 -6.90
C TYR A 438 -15.30 -12.78 -7.38
N TYR A 439 -16.10 -12.79 -8.46
CA TYR A 439 -16.61 -11.58 -9.12
C TYR A 439 -18.13 -11.46 -9.09
N GLY A 440 -18.85 -12.55 -8.82
CA GLY A 440 -20.29 -12.64 -9.04
C GLY A 440 -21.11 -11.59 -8.29
N ASP A 441 -20.75 -11.31 -7.03
CA ASP A 441 -21.43 -10.29 -6.23
C ASP A 441 -21.27 -8.89 -6.86
N GLY A 442 -20.03 -8.51 -7.23
CA GLY A 442 -19.77 -7.20 -7.81
C GLY A 442 -20.32 -7.04 -9.23
N VAL A 443 -20.28 -8.08 -10.06
CA VAL A 443 -20.86 -8.06 -11.40
C VAL A 443 -22.39 -7.99 -11.33
N THR A 444 -23.00 -8.66 -10.34
CA THR A 444 -24.45 -8.55 -10.09
C THR A 444 -24.82 -7.14 -9.65
N GLU A 445 -24.07 -6.56 -8.72
CA GLU A 445 -24.26 -5.17 -8.26
C GLU A 445 -24.12 -4.17 -9.42
N ALA A 446 -23.16 -4.38 -10.33
CA ALA A 446 -22.98 -3.58 -11.53
C ALA A 446 -24.14 -3.71 -12.55
N ALA A 447 -24.87 -4.83 -12.56
CA ALA A 447 -25.96 -5.07 -13.49
C ALA A 447 -27.31 -4.48 -13.01
N GLU A 448 -27.52 -4.40 -11.70
CA GLU A 448 -28.80 -4.00 -11.08
C GLU A 448 -29.31 -2.63 -11.57
N PRO A 449 -28.50 -1.54 -11.61
CA PRO A 449 -28.97 -0.24 -12.07
C PRO A 449 -29.31 -0.20 -13.56
N CYS A 450 -28.76 -1.13 -14.34
CA CYS A 450 -28.99 -1.25 -15.77
C CYS A 450 -30.12 -2.22 -16.15
N ASP A 451 -30.76 -2.88 -15.17
CA ASP A 451 -31.78 -3.92 -15.36
C ASP A 451 -31.29 -5.07 -16.27
N LEU A 452 -30.02 -5.46 -16.10
CA LEU A 452 -29.37 -6.54 -16.86
C LEU A 452 -29.27 -7.82 -16.04
N ASP A 453 -29.34 -8.98 -16.72
CA ASP A 453 -29.24 -10.29 -16.08
C ASP A 453 -27.76 -10.70 -15.90
N ALA A 454 -27.31 -10.76 -14.65
CA ALA A 454 -25.95 -11.17 -14.28
C ALA A 454 -25.82 -12.70 -14.10
N THR A 455 -26.43 -13.49 -14.98
CA THR A 455 -26.34 -14.96 -14.96
C THR A 455 -25.26 -15.45 -15.93
N PRO A 456 -24.11 -15.95 -15.44
CA PRO A 456 -23.04 -16.44 -16.31
C PRO A 456 -23.45 -17.70 -17.08
N ALA A 457 -22.92 -17.85 -18.29
CA ALA A 457 -23.12 -19.01 -19.16
C ALA A 457 -22.69 -20.31 -18.45
N ALA A 458 -23.34 -21.42 -18.79
CA ALA A 458 -22.95 -22.72 -18.25
C ALA A 458 -21.58 -23.14 -18.81
N ALA A 459 -20.71 -23.70 -17.96
CA ALA A 459 -19.42 -24.21 -18.41
C ALA A 459 -19.61 -25.24 -19.55
N ASN A 460 -18.97 -24.98 -20.71
CA ASN A 460 -19.01 -25.76 -21.97
C ASN A 460 -20.12 -25.46 -23.02
N SER A 461 -20.62 -24.23 -23.16
CA SER A 461 -21.38 -23.85 -24.36
C SER A 461 -20.45 -23.37 -25.49
N THR A 462 -19.92 -24.29 -26.30
CA THR A 462 -19.26 -23.93 -27.56
C THR A 462 -20.29 -23.60 -28.64
N THR A 463 -20.34 -22.35 -29.10
CA THR A 463 -20.91 -21.99 -30.40
C THR A 463 -19.82 -22.10 -31.47
N ASN A 464 -20.03 -23.01 -32.42
CA ASN A 464 -19.16 -23.23 -33.57
C ASN A 464 -19.06 -21.96 -34.45
N ALA A 465 -17.87 -21.34 -34.49
CA ALA A 465 -17.47 -20.48 -35.59
C ALA A 465 -16.44 -21.22 -36.47
N THR A 466 -16.85 -21.45 -37.70
CA THR A 466 -16.24 -22.28 -38.75
C THR A 466 -14.78 -21.89 -39.04
N ALA A 467 -13.87 -22.85 -38.90
CA ALA A 467 -12.49 -22.74 -39.35
C ALA A 467 -12.41 -22.73 -40.89
N SER A 468 -11.84 -21.67 -41.46
CA SER A 468 -11.33 -21.62 -42.83
C SER A 468 -9.91 -22.19 -42.85
N THR A 469 -9.79 -23.39 -43.43
CA THR A 469 -8.54 -24.11 -43.67
C THR A 469 -7.56 -23.35 -44.56
N GLY A 470 -6.32 -23.24 -44.11
CA GLY A 470 -5.16 -22.85 -44.92
C GLY A 470 -3.90 -23.48 -44.34
N ALA A 471 -3.67 -24.75 -44.66
CA ALA A 471 -2.49 -25.50 -44.23
C ALA A 471 -1.23 -25.08 -45.02
N SER A 472 -0.12 -24.91 -44.32
CA SER A 472 1.18 -25.40 -44.79
C SER A 472 2.08 -25.67 -43.60
N ALA A 473 2.34 -26.95 -43.39
CA ALA A 473 3.38 -27.47 -42.53
C ALA A 473 4.74 -27.31 -43.22
N THR A 474 5.78 -26.96 -42.49
CA THR A 474 7.10 -27.54 -42.72
C THR A 474 7.86 -27.67 -41.40
N ASP A 475 8.46 -28.84 -41.30
CA ASP A 475 9.05 -29.52 -40.17
C ASP A 475 10.43 -28.99 -39.75
N THR A 476 10.92 -29.56 -38.64
CA THR A 476 12.32 -29.86 -38.28
C THR A 476 13.17 -28.93 -37.37
N THR A 477 13.44 -29.51 -36.19
CA THR A 477 14.74 -29.80 -35.53
C THR A 477 15.45 -28.77 -34.63
N ALA A 478 15.43 -29.12 -33.34
CA ALA A 478 16.55 -29.44 -32.44
C ALA A 478 17.56 -28.35 -31.98
N SER A 479 17.74 -28.33 -30.65
CA SER A 479 18.73 -27.61 -29.83
C SER A 479 20.20 -27.97 -30.19
N PRO A 480 21.21 -27.30 -29.58
CA PRO A 480 21.62 -27.68 -28.22
C PRO A 480 22.04 -26.53 -27.28
N THR A 481 21.77 -26.83 -26.02
CA THR A 481 22.45 -26.47 -24.76
C THR A 481 23.92 -26.02 -24.87
N SER A 482 24.27 -24.98 -24.11
CA SER A 482 25.60 -24.88 -23.48
C SER A 482 25.49 -24.29 -22.07
N SER A 483 25.78 -25.15 -21.11
CA SER A 483 26.00 -24.95 -19.68
C SER A 483 27.28 -24.15 -19.39
N GLY A 484 27.22 -23.26 -18.39
CA GLY A 484 28.38 -22.65 -17.74
C GLY A 484 28.04 -22.28 -16.29
N THR A 485 28.55 -23.05 -15.34
CA THR A 485 28.39 -22.96 -13.89
C THR A 485 29.45 -22.09 -13.22
N ALA A 486 29.03 -21.43 -12.13
CA ALA A 486 29.79 -20.94 -10.96
C ALA A 486 30.81 -19.81 -11.23
N GLU A 487 31.07 -18.84 -10.35
CA GLU A 487 31.23 -18.95 -8.89
C GLU A 487 31.20 -17.55 -8.25
N ALA A 488 30.89 -17.50 -6.96
CA ALA A 488 30.75 -16.31 -6.13
C ALA A 488 32.09 -15.73 -5.64
N SER A 489 32.11 -14.43 -5.36
CA SER A 489 33.01 -13.85 -4.35
C SER A 489 32.39 -12.61 -3.73
N ASP A 490 32.19 -12.67 -2.41
CA ASP A 490 31.94 -11.55 -1.51
C ASP A 490 33.07 -10.52 -1.58
N GLU A 491 32.74 -9.22 -1.47
CA GLU A 491 33.26 -8.38 -0.40
C GLU A 491 32.55 -7.01 -0.35
N ALA A 492 32.14 -6.66 0.87
CA ALA A 492 31.63 -5.36 1.24
C ALA A 492 32.79 -4.39 1.50
N SER A 493 32.67 -3.15 1.03
CA SER A 493 33.18 -1.97 1.75
C SER A 493 32.60 -0.70 1.14
N GLY A 494 32.18 0.22 2.02
CA GLY A 494 31.46 1.42 1.65
C GLY A 494 32.34 2.56 1.16
N ALA A 495 31.70 3.53 0.51
CA ALA A 495 32.09 4.94 0.51
C ALA A 495 30.91 5.75 -0.02
N GLY A 496 30.57 6.84 0.64
CA GLY A 496 29.65 7.83 0.11
C GLY A 496 30.24 8.57 -1.08
N LEU A 497 29.40 9.17 -1.92
CA LEU A 497 29.83 10.24 -2.81
C LEU A 497 28.65 11.08 -3.31
N ASN A 498 28.87 12.39 -3.27
CA ASN A 498 28.19 13.36 -4.11
C ASN A 498 28.50 13.09 -5.61
N LYS A 499 27.48 13.27 -6.46
CA LYS A 499 27.42 13.37 -7.96
C LYS A 499 27.34 12.05 -8.76
N PRO A 500 26.79 12.05 -9.99
CA PRO A 500 25.80 12.94 -10.64
C PRO A 500 24.41 12.25 -10.76
N THR A 501 23.41 12.99 -11.22
CA THR A 501 22.00 12.58 -11.35
C THR A 501 21.84 11.25 -12.08
N THR A 502 21.60 10.17 -11.32
CA THR A 502 21.17 8.86 -11.83
C THR A 502 19.65 8.87 -11.89
N LEU A 503 19.06 8.51 -13.03
CA LEU A 503 17.61 8.48 -13.18
C LEU A 503 17.06 7.22 -12.51
N VAL A 504 16.32 7.39 -11.42
CA VAL A 504 15.69 6.31 -10.66
C VAL A 504 14.31 6.03 -11.24
N LEU A 505 13.98 4.77 -11.52
CA LEU A 505 12.67 4.38 -12.03
C LEU A 505 11.78 3.90 -10.87
N GLY A 506 10.64 4.58 -10.64
CA GLY A 506 9.52 4.04 -9.87
C GLY A 506 8.51 3.42 -10.83
N ALA A 507 8.29 2.11 -10.76
CA ALA A 507 7.26 1.47 -11.57
C ALA A 507 5.92 1.52 -10.83
N ALA A 508 4.88 2.06 -11.47
CA ALA A 508 3.52 1.93 -10.97
C ALA A 508 3.06 0.45 -11.09
N MET A 509 2.84 -0.20 -9.95
CA MET A 509 2.03 -1.41 -9.81
C MET A 509 0.87 -0.97 -8.91
N LEU A 510 -0.36 -0.75 -9.36
CA LEU A 510 -1.35 -1.75 -9.78
C LEU A 510 -2.65 -1.00 -10.15
N ALA A 511 -3.42 -1.47 -11.14
CA ALA A 511 -4.86 -1.25 -11.15
C ALA A 511 -5.53 -2.46 -10.47
N ALA A 512 -6.39 -2.18 -9.49
CA ALA A 512 -7.38 -3.11 -8.93
C ALA A 512 -6.92 -4.27 -8.02
N VAL A 513 -6.26 -4.03 -6.87
CA VAL A 513 -6.25 -5.02 -5.75
C VAL A 513 -6.34 -4.35 -4.36
N GLN A 514 -7.09 -3.25 -4.23
CA GLN A 514 -7.41 -2.69 -2.89
C GLN A 514 -8.90 -2.59 -2.58
N PHE A 515 -9.76 -3.10 -3.47
CA PHE A 515 -11.21 -3.23 -3.24
C PHE A 515 -11.66 -4.69 -3.38
N LEU A 516 -11.04 -5.58 -2.60
CA LEU A 516 -11.57 -6.90 -2.26
C LEU A 516 -11.35 -7.17 -0.77
#